data_AF-A0A8X8B8P7-F1
#
_entry.id   AF-A0A8X8B8P7-F1
#
_cell.length_a   1.000
_cell.length_b   1.000
_cell.length_c   1.000
_cell.angle_alpha   90.00
_cell.angle_beta   90.00
_cell.angle_gamma   90.00
#
_symmetry.space_group_name_H-M   'P 1'
#
loop_
_entity.id
_entity.type
_entity.pdbx_description
1 polymer ?
#
loop_
_entity_poly.entity_id
_entity_poly.type
_entity_poly.pdbx_seq_one_letter_code
_entity_poly.pdbx_strand_id
1 'polypeptide(L)'
;MAQRKSTKRNSSDTQTNMHRNHASIKTTSHQGKRIAKTTLLLVFSIFISACLLSFLGCFDYTTLAGLKQVTTIVKPPVITLHRFPHQCGVVQNQTQSVSENGTNNNKLRSSHSRSSTCPTYFRWIHEDLRPWREIGVTRRILEKARRKAHFRVVILDGKVYAKKYRRATETRDTFTLWGIVQLLRWYPGRLPDLELLFDADDRPTVRSRDYRGEQHPGPPPVFRYCSNDASLDIVFPDWSFWGWAELNIKPWAKSLVAIEEGNKMTQWEDRVPYAYWRGNPKVARTRRELLSCNVSDQEDWNTRLYINDWATESKEGFKNSNLENQCTHRYKIYVEGWAWSVSEKYIMACDSMTLYVRPKYYDFFIRGMMPLQHYWPIRDRGKCRSLKHAVHWGNTHLDQIGEEGSRYIREEVNMEHVYDYMFHLMNEYVKLLRFKPEIPRGAKEITPDSMGCPAKGRWRDFMAESLVMSPSEVSPCDMSLPHSPLELKEVLERKANLTRQVEVWEVNTFAETIGRNGSGYVLKNLQMKHVYCKAMGRRSNETIYMDDSLILSPSNTGACEMPPPFEEDELKTFLENKRGVEKEVEKWGNEYWEEQKKSLQH
;
A
#
# COMPACT_ATOMS: atom_id res chain seq x y z
N MET A 1 35.80 -40.42 10.73
CA MET A 1 37.12 -40.75 10.13
C MET A 1 37.25 -39.94 8.84
N ALA A 2 38.21 -39.06 8.57
CA ALA A 2 39.49 -38.75 9.18
C ALA A 2 39.82 -37.25 8.93
N GLN A 3 40.60 -36.68 9.84
CA GLN A 3 41.20 -35.33 9.80
C GLN A 3 42.32 -35.21 8.76
N ARG A 4 42.66 -33.98 8.32
CA ARG A 4 44.00 -33.35 8.49
C ARG A 4 44.02 -31.90 7.94
N LYS A 5 44.33 -30.92 8.82
CA LYS A 5 45.56 -30.08 8.91
C LYS A 5 45.67 -29.01 7.81
N SER A 6 45.52 -27.71 8.07
CA SER A 6 46.33 -26.76 8.87
C SER A 6 47.79 -26.67 8.45
N THR A 7 48.15 -25.51 7.87
CA THR A 7 49.53 -25.00 7.82
C THR A 7 49.50 -23.47 7.95
N LYS A 8 50.12 -22.96 9.01
CA LYS A 8 50.53 -21.57 9.23
C LYS A 8 51.92 -21.37 8.63
N ARG A 9 52.20 -20.18 8.08
CA ARG A 9 53.55 -19.59 8.06
C ARG A 9 53.47 -18.05 8.13
N ASN A 10 53.98 -17.51 9.24
CA ASN A 10 54.48 -16.14 9.44
C ASN A 10 55.77 -15.96 8.59
N SER A 11 56.38 -14.82 8.29
CA SER A 11 56.26 -13.37 8.59
C SER A 11 57.27 -12.67 7.66
N SER A 12 57.07 -11.40 7.31
CA SER A 12 58.14 -10.39 7.42
C SER A 12 57.57 -8.99 7.22
N ASP A 13 57.94 -8.13 8.16
CA ASP A 13 57.59 -6.73 8.32
C ASP A 13 58.06 -5.82 7.17
N THR A 14 57.28 -4.78 6.89
CA THR A 14 57.85 -3.45 6.62
C THR A 14 56.99 -2.40 7.30
N GLN A 15 57.63 -1.72 8.24
CA GLN A 15 57.11 -0.65 9.07
C GLN A 15 57.38 0.69 8.36
N THR A 16 56.36 1.50 8.11
CA THR A 16 56.54 2.94 7.85
C THR A 16 55.46 3.73 8.59
N ASN A 17 55.96 4.65 9.41
CA ASN A 17 55.28 5.48 10.39
C ASN A 17 54.74 6.79 9.77
N MET A 18 53.91 7.48 10.58
CA MET A 18 53.47 8.89 10.48
C MET A 18 52.24 9.14 9.57
N HIS A 19 51.17 9.84 9.96
CA HIS A 19 50.92 10.80 11.03
C HIS A 19 49.43 10.72 11.46
N ARG A 20 49.18 10.63 12.78
CA ARG A 20 47.86 10.86 13.39
C ARG A 20 47.70 12.37 13.67
N ASN A 21 46.74 13.02 13.03
CA ASN A 21 46.27 14.34 13.45
C ASN A 21 45.09 14.18 14.43
N HIS A 22 45.40 14.32 15.71
CA HIS A 22 44.41 14.60 16.75
C HIS A 22 43.99 16.08 16.65
N ALA A 23 42.78 16.35 16.18
CA ALA A 23 42.15 17.65 16.35
C ALA A 23 41.46 17.69 17.72
N SER A 24 42.08 18.42 18.65
CA SER A 24 41.56 18.75 19.97
C SER A 24 40.40 19.74 19.84
N ILE A 25 39.16 19.30 20.10
CA ILE A 25 38.02 20.20 20.31
C ILE A 25 38.16 20.82 21.70
N LYS A 26 38.53 22.11 21.74
CA LYS A 26 38.44 22.95 22.94
C LYS A 26 36.96 23.17 23.28
N THR A 27 36.51 22.66 24.41
CA THR A 27 35.24 23.02 25.04
C THR A 27 35.38 24.37 25.73
N THR A 28 34.76 25.40 25.17
CA THR A 28 34.50 26.67 25.86
C THR A 28 33.31 26.48 26.80
N SER A 29 33.61 26.45 28.09
CA SER A 29 32.65 26.53 29.20
C SER A 29 32.50 27.99 29.62
N HIS A 30 31.32 28.59 29.49
CA HIS A 30 30.70 29.41 30.55
C HIS A 30 29.30 29.96 30.15
N GLN A 31 28.37 29.89 31.13
CA GLN A 31 27.13 30.69 31.36
C GLN A 31 25.79 29.95 31.53
N GLY A 32 25.72 28.62 31.56
CA GLY A 32 24.46 27.90 31.85
C GLY A 32 24.20 27.55 33.33
N LYS A 33 25.22 27.55 34.20
CA LYS A 33 25.12 26.90 35.53
C LYS A 33 24.63 27.78 36.69
N ARG A 34 24.45 29.09 36.50
CA ARG A 34 23.93 29.99 37.55
C ARG A 34 22.42 30.22 37.49
N ILE A 35 21.80 30.08 36.32
CA ILE A 35 20.34 30.29 36.15
C ILE A 35 19.55 29.04 36.56
N ALA A 36 20.06 27.84 36.24
CA ALA A 36 19.39 26.57 36.56
C ALA A 36 19.24 26.29 38.07
N LYS A 37 20.14 26.79 38.92
CA LYS A 37 20.05 26.58 40.38
C LYS A 37 18.99 27.46 41.05
N THR A 38 18.80 28.69 40.55
CA THR A 38 17.82 29.63 41.11
C THR A 38 16.39 29.26 40.72
N THR A 39 16.18 28.78 39.48
CA THR A 39 14.86 28.32 39.02
C THR A 39 14.42 27.04 39.71
N LEU A 40 15.34 26.11 39.98
CA LEU A 40 15.02 24.86 40.68
C LEU A 40 14.64 25.10 42.15
N LEU A 41 15.29 26.05 42.82
CA LEU A 41 14.95 26.46 44.20
C LEU A 41 13.57 27.12 44.28
N LEU A 42 13.20 27.95 43.30
CA LEU A 42 11.88 28.59 43.22
C LEU A 42 10.75 27.59 42.97
N VAL A 43 10.94 26.65 42.04
CA VAL A 43 9.94 25.60 41.77
C VAL A 43 9.77 24.69 42.99
N PHE A 44 10.87 24.35 43.67
CA PHE A 44 10.82 23.52 44.88
C PHE A 44 10.16 24.26 46.06
N SER A 45 10.41 25.56 46.23
CA SER A 45 9.72 26.36 47.26
C SER A 45 8.23 26.51 46.99
N ILE A 46 7.82 26.64 45.72
CA ILE A 46 6.40 26.70 45.34
C ILE A 46 5.73 25.35 45.65
N PHE A 47 6.38 24.24 45.32
CA PHE A 47 5.85 22.90 45.59
C PHE A 47 5.71 22.61 47.09
N ILE A 48 6.69 23.01 47.91
CA ILE A 48 6.63 22.88 49.36
C ILE A 48 5.51 23.77 49.94
N SER A 49 5.37 25.01 49.45
CA SER A 49 4.30 25.91 49.90
C SER A 49 2.90 25.38 49.53
N ALA A 50 2.74 24.80 48.34
CA ALA A 50 1.48 24.20 47.90
C ALA A 50 1.13 22.95 48.71
N CYS A 51 2.14 22.12 49.04
CA CYS A 51 1.95 20.96 49.91
C CYS A 51 1.60 21.38 51.35
N LEU A 52 2.23 22.42 51.89
CA LEU A 52 1.91 22.97 53.22
C LEU A 52 0.51 23.60 53.28
N LEU A 53 0.10 24.33 52.24
CA LEU A 53 -1.24 24.91 52.15
C LEU A 53 -2.34 23.85 51.98
N SER A 54 -2.03 22.76 51.29
CA SER A 54 -2.93 21.60 51.18
C SER A 54 -3.01 20.81 52.50
N PHE A 55 -1.91 20.70 53.24
CA PHE A 55 -1.87 20.05 54.56
C PHE A 55 -2.55 20.88 55.66
N LEU A 56 -2.56 22.21 55.54
CA LEU A 56 -3.26 23.14 56.43
C LEU A 56 -4.75 23.32 56.09
N GLY A 57 -5.27 22.64 55.06
CA GLY A 57 -6.69 22.65 54.71
C GLY A 57 -7.21 24.00 54.19
N CYS A 58 -6.33 24.92 53.77
CA CYS A 58 -6.72 26.27 53.35
C CYS A 58 -6.95 26.45 51.85
N PHE A 59 -6.86 25.41 51.01
CA PHE A 59 -7.15 25.52 49.57
C PHE A 59 -7.72 24.24 48.97
N ASP A 60 -8.94 24.35 48.41
CA ASP A 60 -9.68 23.27 47.75
C ASP A 60 -9.50 23.38 46.22
N TYR A 61 -8.79 22.42 45.62
CA TYR A 61 -8.42 22.41 44.19
C TYR A 61 -9.60 22.17 43.23
N THR A 62 -10.79 21.95 43.75
CA THR A 62 -11.96 21.51 42.98
C THR A 62 -12.74 22.66 42.30
N THR A 63 -12.37 23.91 42.53
CA THR A 63 -13.12 25.09 42.02
C THR A 63 -12.58 25.69 40.72
N LEU A 64 -11.46 25.23 40.16
CA LEU A 64 -10.91 25.75 38.88
C LEU A 64 -11.05 24.82 37.66
N ALA A 65 -11.62 23.63 37.82
CA ALA A 65 -11.86 22.70 36.72
C ALA A 65 -13.36 22.38 36.63
N GLY A 66 -14.11 23.22 35.92
CA GLY A 66 -15.48 22.94 35.54
C GLY A 66 -15.57 21.72 34.63
N LEU A 67 -15.66 20.52 35.21
CA LEU A 67 -15.96 19.28 34.51
C LEU A 67 -17.11 18.58 35.23
N LYS A 68 -18.31 18.73 34.66
CA LYS A 68 -19.48 17.92 35.00
C LYS A 68 -19.15 16.46 34.72
N GLN A 69 -19.12 15.65 35.77
CA GLN A 69 -18.94 14.21 35.68
C GLN A 69 -20.25 13.59 35.17
N VAL A 70 -20.32 13.30 33.87
CA VAL A 70 -21.32 12.38 33.32
C VAL A 70 -20.76 10.97 33.50
N THR A 71 -21.36 10.20 34.42
CA THR A 71 -21.00 8.80 34.66
C THR A 71 -21.53 7.94 33.51
N THR A 72 -20.78 7.85 32.42
CA THR A 72 -20.99 6.80 31.42
C THR A 72 -20.38 5.51 31.98
N ILE A 73 -21.22 4.52 32.28
CA ILE A 73 -20.77 3.18 32.66
C ILE A 73 -20.11 2.55 31.43
N VAL A 74 -18.79 2.72 31.31
CA VAL A 74 -17.97 1.96 30.37
C VAL A 74 -17.75 0.58 30.99
N LYS A 75 -18.43 -0.44 30.45
CA LYS A 75 -18.07 -1.83 30.72
C LYS A 75 -16.61 -2.02 30.28
N PRO A 76 -15.72 -2.58 31.10
CA PRO A 76 -14.36 -2.88 30.66
C PRO A 76 -14.42 -3.81 29.44
N PRO A 77 -13.52 -3.66 28.45
CA PRO A 77 -13.49 -4.56 27.32
C PRO A 77 -13.23 -5.96 27.83
N VAL A 78 -14.11 -6.89 27.49
CA VAL A 78 -13.88 -8.31 27.72
C VAL A 78 -12.62 -8.68 26.93
N ILE A 79 -11.52 -8.96 27.63
CA ILE A 79 -10.33 -9.56 27.00
C ILE A 79 -10.72 -11.01 26.70
N THR A 80 -11.35 -11.23 25.56
CA THR A 80 -11.57 -12.58 25.05
C THR A 80 -10.20 -13.13 24.69
N LEU A 81 -9.71 -14.05 25.51
CA LEU A 81 -8.46 -14.75 25.25
C LEU A 81 -8.68 -15.62 24.01
N HIS A 82 -8.31 -15.13 22.82
CA HIS A 82 -8.36 -15.88 21.57
C HIS A 82 -7.27 -16.95 21.59
N ARG A 83 -7.47 -17.99 22.38
CA ARG A 83 -6.70 -19.22 22.29
C ARG A 83 -7.51 -20.19 21.44
N PHE A 84 -6.82 -20.92 20.57
CA PHE A 84 -7.31 -22.25 20.20
C PHE A 84 -7.77 -22.95 21.48
N PRO A 85 -8.91 -23.66 21.48
CA PRO A 85 -9.33 -24.40 22.65
C PRO A 85 -8.12 -25.15 23.20
N HIS A 86 -7.88 -25.01 24.51
CA HIS A 86 -6.66 -25.51 25.18
C HIS A 86 -6.39 -27.00 24.96
N GLN A 87 -7.34 -27.69 24.37
CA GLN A 87 -7.19 -29.00 23.77
C GLN A 87 -7.60 -28.87 22.30
N CYS A 88 -6.68 -29.23 21.41
CA CYS A 88 -6.89 -29.44 19.98
C CYS A 88 -7.86 -30.58 19.64
N GLY A 89 -8.92 -30.72 20.43
CA GLY A 89 -9.93 -31.77 20.37
C GLY A 89 -11.37 -31.26 20.57
N VAL A 90 -11.63 -29.94 20.58
CA VAL A 90 -13.00 -29.43 20.78
C VAL A 90 -13.33 -28.26 19.86
N VAL A 91 -13.50 -28.54 18.57
CA VAL A 91 -14.42 -27.77 17.69
C VAL A 91 -15.21 -28.71 16.75
N GLN A 92 -15.42 -29.99 17.13
CA GLN A 92 -16.38 -30.84 16.41
C GLN A 92 -17.84 -30.52 16.77
N ASN A 93 -18.10 -29.85 17.89
CA ASN A 93 -19.46 -29.61 18.39
C ASN A 93 -20.03 -28.20 18.15
N GLN A 94 -19.34 -27.33 17.39
CA GLN A 94 -19.88 -26.01 17.02
C GLN A 94 -20.41 -25.95 15.58
N THR A 95 -20.28 -27.03 14.81
CA THR A 95 -20.98 -27.23 13.55
C THR A 95 -22.21 -28.10 13.81
N GLN A 96 -23.11 -27.69 14.70
CA GLN A 96 -24.45 -28.27 14.68
C GLN A 96 -25.16 -27.71 13.45
N SER A 97 -25.51 -28.61 12.53
CA SER A 97 -26.59 -28.39 11.58
C SER A 97 -27.79 -27.89 12.36
N VAL A 98 -28.32 -26.72 12.00
CA VAL A 98 -29.67 -26.33 12.41
C VAL A 98 -30.61 -27.31 11.72
N SER A 99 -30.94 -28.39 12.41
CA SER A 99 -32.02 -29.27 12.03
C SER A 99 -33.33 -28.51 12.21
N GLU A 100 -34.05 -28.33 11.11
CA GLU A 100 -35.46 -27.93 11.10
C GLU A 100 -36.25 -28.87 12.02
N ASN A 101 -36.73 -28.35 13.15
CA ASN A 101 -38.03 -28.67 13.74
C ASN A 101 -38.16 -27.95 15.10
N GLY A 102 -39.02 -26.94 15.14
CA GLY A 102 -39.33 -26.21 16.36
C GLY A 102 -40.18 -24.97 16.06
N THR A 103 -41.48 -25.18 15.88
CA THR A 103 -42.51 -24.15 15.83
C THR A 103 -42.39 -23.23 17.04
N ASN A 104 -41.93 -21.99 16.83
CA ASN A 104 -42.18 -20.90 17.75
C ASN A 104 -42.33 -19.59 16.97
N ASN A 105 -43.59 -19.15 16.88
CA ASN A 105 -43.98 -17.85 16.37
C ASN A 105 -43.43 -16.76 17.27
N ASN A 106 -42.29 -16.18 16.91
CA ASN A 106 -41.94 -14.82 17.25
C ASN A 106 -41.29 -14.19 16.03
N LYS A 107 -42.08 -13.44 15.26
CA LYS A 107 -41.60 -12.55 14.19
C LYS A 107 -40.70 -11.48 14.83
N LEU A 108 -39.42 -11.82 15.00
CA LEU A 108 -38.39 -10.80 15.08
C LEU A 108 -38.29 -10.24 13.67
N ARG A 109 -38.83 -9.03 13.48
CA ARG A 109 -38.64 -8.22 12.27
C ARG A 109 -37.13 -8.13 12.03
N SER A 110 -36.62 -8.97 11.15
CA SER A 110 -35.33 -8.77 10.48
C SER A 110 -35.47 -7.45 9.74
N SER A 111 -34.98 -6.37 10.36
CA SER A 111 -34.59 -5.19 9.61
C SER A 111 -33.57 -5.69 8.59
N HIS A 112 -34.00 -5.83 7.34
CA HIS A 112 -33.11 -6.03 6.22
C HIS A 112 -32.12 -4.86 6.25
N SER A 113 -30.95 -5.06 6.87
CA SER A 113 -29.82 -4.18 6.65
C SER A 113 -29.54 -4.30 5.16
N ARG A 114 -29.84 -3.25 4.39
CA ARG A 114 -29.46 -3.20 2.98
C ARG A 114 -27.99 -3.59 2.90
N SER A 115 -27.67 -4.61 2.11
CA SER A 115 -26.29 -4.97 1.80
C SER A 115 -25.55 -3.70 1.37
N SER A 116 -24.43 -3.42 2.02
CA SER A 116 -23.54 -2.34 1.62
C SER A 116 -23.01 -2.64 0.22
N THR A 117 -22.82 -1.60 -0.59
CA THR A 117 -22.14 -1.74 -1.87
C THR A 117 -20.66 -2.05 -1.63
N CYS A 118 -20.10 -3.02 -2.34
CA CYS A 118 -18.67 -3.32 -2.22
C CYS A 118 -17.79 -2.13 -2.65
N PRO A 119 -16.57 -2.01 -2.10
CA PRO A 119 -15.56 -1.08 -2.58
C PRO A 119 -15.37 -1.16 -4.10
N THR A 120 -15.15 0.00 -4.73
CA THR A 120 -15.12 0.11 -6.19
C THR A 120 -14.04 -0.77 -6.85
N TYR A 121 -12.97 -1.09 -6.12
CA TYR A 121 -11.89 -1.93 -6.64
C TYR A 121 -12.31 -3.39 -6.88
N PHE A 122 -13.44 -3.85 -6.33
CA PHE A 122 -13.97 -5.20 -6.59
C PHE A 122 -14.31 -5.39 -8.07
N ARG A 123 -14.70 -4.31 -8.77
CA ARG A 123 -15.04 -4.34 -10.21
C ARG A 123 -13.86 -4.85 -11.06
N TRP A 124 -12.62 -4.74 -10.58
CA TRP A 124 -11.43 -5.26 -11.26
C TRP A 124 -11.33 -6.79 -11.29
N ILE A 125 -12.10 -7.51 -10.46
CA ILE A 125 -12.22 -8.98 -10.55
C ILE A 125 -12.64 -9.37 -11.97
N HIS A 126 -13.57 -8.63 -12.58
CA HIS A 126 -14.02 -8.90 -13.94
C HIS A 126 -12.91 -8.71 -14.98
N GLU A 127 -12.04 -7.72 -14.79
CA GLU A 127 -10.90 -7.48 -15.68
C GLU A 127 -9.81 -8.56 -15.52
N ASP A 128 -9.55 -9.00 -14.30
CA ASP A 128 -8.59 -10.08 -14.03
C ASP A 128 -9.06 -11.41 -14.62
N LEU A 129 -10.37 -11.66 -14.60
CA LEU A 129 -10.98 -12.88 -15.13
C LEU A 129 -11.36 -12.81 -16.63
N ARG A 130 -11.31 -11.60 -17.22
CA ARG A 130 -11.64 -11.34 -18.63
C ARG A 130 -11.00 -12.31 -19.63
N PRO A 131 -9.72 -12.74 -19.49
CA PRO A 131 -9.09 -13.65 -20.44
C PRO A 131 -9.80 -15.01 -20.61
N TRP A 132 -10.62 -15.42 -19.64
CA TRP A 132 -11.36 -16.69 -19.68
C TRP A 132 -12.86 -16.53 -19.90
N ARG A 133 -13.37 -15.30 -20.06
CA ARG A 133 -14.83 -15.03 -20.14
C ARG A 133 -15.51 -15.85 -21.24
N GLU A 134 -14.93 -15.85 -22.45
CA GLU A 134 -15.50 -16.55 -23.61
C GLU A 134 -15.11 -18.03 -23.65
N ILE A 135 -13.83 -18.33 -23.42
CA ILE A 135 -13.28 -19.69 -23.60
C ILE A 135 -13.52 -20.62 -22.39
N GLY A 136 -13.80 -20.04 -21.21
CA GLY A 136 -13.81 -20.74 -19.93
C GLY A 136 -12.46 -21.33 -19.52
N VAL A 137 -12.45 -21.96 -18.35
CA VAL A 137 -11.34 -22.72 -17.79
C VAL A 137 -11.65 -24.21 -17.94
N THR A 138 -10.98 -24.88 -18.88
CA THR A 138 -11.05 -26.33 -19.03
C THR A 138 -10.02 -27.03 -18.15
N ARG A 139 -10.25 -28.32 -17.83
CA ARG A 139 -9.28 -29.18 -17.12
C ARG A 139 -7.87 -29.08 -17.72
N ARG A 140 -7.78 -29.11 -19.06
CA ARG A 140 -6.53 -29.01 -19.81
C ARG A 140 -5.82 -27.66 -19.62
N ILE A 141 -6.56 -26.54 -19.58
CA ILE A 141 -6.00 -25.21 -19.34
C ILE A 141 -5.50 -25.09 -17.90
N LEU A 142 -6.30 -25.56 -16.94
CA LEU A 142 -5.96 -25.54 -15.52
C LEU A 142 -4.69 -26.34 -15.22
N GLU A 143 -4.52 -27.53 -15.80
CA GLU A 143 -3.32 -28.35 -15.59
C GLU A 143 -2.03 -27.71 -16.13
N LYS A 144 -2.12 -26.73 -17.06
CA LYS A 144 -0.94 -25.94 -17.47
C LYS A 144 -0.44 -25.01 -16.36
N ALA A 145 -1.34 -24.56 -15.49
CA ALA A 145 -0.99 -23.74 -14.32
C ALA A 145 -0.12 -24.52 -13.31
N ARG A 146 -0.17 -25.86 -13.34
CA ARG A 146 0.51 -26.72 -12.36
C ARG A 146 2.02 -26.49 -12.27
N ARG A 147 2.68 -26.22 -13.40
CA ARG A 147 4.13 -25.96 -13.42
C ARG A 147 4.51 -24.63 -12.77
N LYS A 148 3.56 -23.70 -12.65
CA LYS A 148 3.74 -22.39 -12.02
C LYS A 148 3.32 -22.45 -10.54
N ALA A 149 2.27 -23.20 -10.22
CA ALA A 149 1.70 -23.25 -8.88
C ALA A 149 2.61 -23.85 -7.81
N HIS A 150 2.47 -23.33 -6.60
CA HIS A 150 2.99 -23.90 -5.35
C HIS A 150 2.02 -24.95 -4.79
N PHE A 151 0.72 -24.71 -4.90
CA PHE A 151 -0.32 -25.62 -4.43
C PHE A 151 -1.60 -25.52 -5.26
N ARG A 152 -2.41 -26.56 -5.16
CA ARG A 152 -3.78 -26.65 -5.70
C ARG A 152 -4.76 -26.71 -4.54
N VAL A 153 -5.85 -25.98 -4.66
CA VAL A 153 -6.96 -25.98 -3.70
C VAL A 153 -8.19 -26.52 -4.41
N VAL A 154 -8.93 -27.39 -3.72
CA VAL A 154 -10.25 -27.85 -4.10
C VAL A 154 -11.19 -27.52 -2.95
N ILE A 155 -12.27 -26.80 -3.23
CA ILE A 155 -13.41 -26.69 -2.33
C ILE A 155 -14.48 -27.63 -2.88
N LEU A 156 -14.94 -28.55 -2.04
CA LEU A 156 -15.96 -29.53 -2.40
C LEU A 156 -16.86 -29.76 -1.19
N ASP A 157 -18.17 -29.59 -1.35
CA ASP A 157 -19.17 -29.77 -0.29
C ASP A 157 -18.84 -28.97 0.99
N GLY A 158 -18.39 -27.72 0.82
CA GLY A 158 -18.02 -26.84 1.93
C GLY A 158 -16.74 -27.24 2.68
N LYS A 159 -15.93 -28.17 2.14
CA LYS A 159 -14.64 -28.60 2.69
C LYS A 159 -13.49 -28.19 1.80
N VAL A 160 -12.34 -27.87 2.39
CA VAL A 160 -11.14 -27.45 1.66
C VAL A 160 -10.12 -28.59 1.62
N TYR A 161 -9.63 -28.90 0.44
CA TYR A 161 -8.54 -29.84 0.21
C TYR A 161 -7.37 -29.14 -0.47
N ALA A 162 -6.16 -29.37 0.02
CA ALA A 162 -4.95 -28.78 -0.54
C ALA A 162 -3.94 -29.85 -0.96
N LYS A 163 -3.34 -29.66 -2.13
CA LYS A 163 -2.19 -30.43 -2.61
C LYS A 163 -1.03 -29.47 -2.86
N LYS A 164 0.04 -29.60 -2.06
CA LYS A 164 1.28 -28.85 -2.27
C LYS A 164 2.13 -29.54 -3.35
N TYR A 165 2.65 -28.76 -4.29
CA TYR A 165 3.55 -29.22 -5.35
C TYR A 165 5.01 -28.91 -5.03
N ARG A 166 5.28 -27.74 -4.47
CA ARG A 166 6.62 -27.28 -4.09
C ARG A 166 6.53 -26.32 -2.90
N ARG A 167 7.65 -26.11 -2.20
CA ARG A 167 7.73 -25.16 -1.08
C ARG A 167 7.66 -23.73 -1.60
N ALA A 168 6.84 -22.90 -0.97
CA ALA A 168 6.85 -21.46 -1.18
C ALA A 168 7.98 -20.81 -0.37
N THR A 169 8.27 -19.55 -0.69
CA THR A 169 9.06 -18.69 0.19
C THR A 169 8.36 -18.60 1.56
N GLU A 170 9.08 -18.88 2.65
CA GLU A 170 8.54 -18.79 4.03
C GLU A 170 7.22 -19.56 4.21
N THR A 171 6.34 -19.17 5.12
CA THR A 171 5.03 -19.79 5.37
C THR A 171 3.86 -19.13 4.63
N ARG A 172 4.16 -18.47 3.50
CA ARG A 172 3.17 -17.76 2.67
C ARG A 172 2.06 -18.68 2.18
N ASP A 173 2.43 -19.86 1.69
CA ASP A 173 1.47 -20.89 1.28
C ASP A 173 0.54 -21.29 2.42
N THR A 174 1.06 -21.36 3.64
CA THR A 174 0.36 -21.85 4.81
C THR A 174 -0.64 -20.81 5.32
N PHE A 175 -0.25 -19.54 5.39
CA PHE A 175 -1.17 -18.46 5.78
C PHE A 175 -2.19 -18.12 4.68
N THR A 176 -1.88 -18.30 3.39
CA THR A 176 -2.89 -18.23 2.33
C THR A 176 -3.92 -19.35 2.42
N LEU A 177 -3.47 -20.59 2.65
CA LEU A 177 -4.39 -21.71 2.91
C LEU A 177 -5.23 -21.49 4.18
N TRP A 178 -4.62 -20.94 5.23
CA TRP A 178 -5.33 -20.57 6.46
C TRP A 178 -6.43 -19.55 6.17
N GLY A 179 -6.13 -18.53 5.37
CA GLY A 179 -7.11 -17.53 4.98
C GLY A 179 -8.30 -18.09 4.21
N ILE A 180 -8.07 -19.05 3.30
CA ILE A 180 -9.15 -19.76 2.60
C ILE A 180 -10.00 -20.55 3.60
N VAL A 181 -9.39 -21.23 4.57
CA VAL A 181 -10.15 -21.92 5.63
C VAL A 181 -10.97 -20.92 6.45
N GLN A 182 -10.43 -19.75 6.77
CA GLN A 182 -11.16 -18.70 7.49
C GLN A 182 -12.33 -18.14 6.67
N LEU A 183 -12.16 -17.98 5.35
CA LEU A 183 -13.25 -17.57 4.45
C LEU A 183 -14.42 -18.55 4.52
N LEU A 184 -14.17 -19.87 4.51
CA LEU A 184 -15.25 -20.86 4.62
C LEU A 184 -15.91 -20.85 6.01
N ARG A 185 -15.20 -20.43 7.05
CA ARG A 185 -15.81 -20.20 8.37
C ARG A 185 -16.64 -18.93 8.41
N TRP A 186 -16.21 -17.90 7.69
CA TRP A 186 -16.90 -16.62 7.57
C TRP A 186 -18.19 -16.75 6.76
N TYR A 187 -18.16 -17.54 5.67
CA TYR A 187 -19.30 -17.85 4.80
C TYR A 187 -19.57 -19.36 4.64
N PRO A 188 -20.01 -20.07 5.70
CA PRO A 188 -20.24 -21.51 5.65
C PRO A 188 -21.28 -21.91 4.61
N GLY A 189 -20.94 -22.87 3.76
CA GLY A 189 -21.85 -23.42 2.73
C GLY A 189 -22.21 -22.46 1.59
N ARG A 190 -21.60 -21.27 1.53
CA ARG A 190 -21.94 -20.25 0.51
C ARG A 190 -20.96 -20.19 -0.65
N LEU A 191 -19.77 -20.78 -0.51
CA LEU A 191 -18.84 -20.92 -1.63
C LEU A 191 -19.21 -22.17 -2.44
N PRO A 192 -19.30 -22.06 -3.78
CA PRO A 192 -19.54 -23.20 -4.64
C PRO A 192 -18.30 -24.10 -4.72
N ASP A 193 -18.51 -25.32 -5.19
CA ASP A 193 -17.42 -26.24 -5.50
C ASP A 193 -16.47 -25.61 -6.53
N LEU A 194 -15.18 -25.60 -6.22
CA LEU A 194 -14.19 -24.98 -7.09
C LEU A 194 -12.83 -25.64 -7.02
N GLU A 195 -12.03 -25.39 -8.05
CA GLU A 195 -10.65 -25.80 -8.09
C GLU A 195 -9.76 -24.68 -8.64
N LEU A 196 -8.72 -24.33 -7.90
CA LEU A 196 -7.75 -23.31 -8.29
C LEU A 196 -6.31 -23.75 -8.04
N LEU A 197 -5.38 -23.11 -8.75
CA LEU A 197 -3.94 -23.26 -8.56
C LEU A 197 -3.33 -21.93 -8.19
N PHE A 198 -2.47 -21.95 -7.18
CA PHE A 198 -1.93 -20.75 -6.57
C PHE A 198 -0.40 -20.76 -6.63
N ASP A 199 0.19 -19.63 -7.03
CA ASP A 199 1.62 -19.40 -6.93
C ASP A 199 1.92 -18.32 -5.86
N ALA A 200 2.50 -18.77 -4.75
CA ALA A 200 2.80 -17.97 -3.56
C ALA A 200 4.16 -17.25 -3.55
N ASP A 201 4.81 -17.10 -4.71
CA ASP A 201 6.00 -16.24 -4.85
C ASP A 201 5.65 -14.80 -5.26
N ASP A 202 6.67 -13.94 -5.35
CA ASP A 202 6.53 -12.50 -5.56
C ASP A 202 6.18 -12.06 -7.00
N ARG A 203 6.72 -12.68 -8.05
CA ARG A 203 6.58 -12.11 -9.42
C ARG A 203 5.45 -12.78 -10.21
N PRO A 204 4.65 -12.01 -10.96
CA PRO A 204 3.71 -12.56 -11.94
C PRO A 204 4.41 -13.47 -12.96
N THR A 205 3.72 -14.51 -13.41
CA THR A 205 4.30 -15.62 -14.19
C THR A 205 3.60 -15.91 -15.51
N VAL A 206 2.43 -15.32 -15.75
CA VAL A 206 1.63 -15.54 -16.95
C VAL A 206 1.70 -14.29 -17.82
N ARG A 207 2.68 -14.22 -18.72
CA ARG A 207 2.89 -13.04 -19.57
C ARG A 207 1.80 -12.94 -20.63
N SER A 208 1.14 -11.79 -20.73
CA SER A 208 0.03 -11.60 -21.68
C SER A 208 0.43 -11.81 -23.13
N ARG A 209 1.66 -11.43 -23.50
CA ARG A 209 2.20 -11.60 -24.85
C ARG A 209 2.30 -13.05 -25.33
N ASP A 210 2.41 -14.00 -24.40
CA ASP A 210 2.58 -15.43 -24.73
C ASP A 210 1.24 -16.09 -25.12
N TYR A 211 0.13 -15.34 -25.05
CA TYR A 211 -1.24 -15.80 -25.32
C TYR A 211 -2.00 -14.87 -26.28
N ARG A 212 -1.29 -14.11 -27.12
CA ARG A 212 -1.89 -13.25 -28.16
C ARG A 212 -2.08 -14.04 -29.46
N GLY A 213 -3.25 -13.92 -30.08
CA GLY A 213 -3.57 -14.53 -31.38
C GLY A 213 -4.44 -15.79 -31.30
N GLU A 214 -5.01 -16.18 -32.44
CA GLU A 214 -6.05 -17.22 -32.55
C GLU A 214 -5.57 -18.64 -32.21
N GLN A 215 -4.27 -18.90 -32.26
CA GLN A 215 -3.72 -20.26 -32.10
C GLN A 215 -3.49 -20.69 -30.64
N HIS A 216 -3.80 -19.85 -29.65
CA HIS A 216 -3.50 -20.16 -28.26
C HIS A 216 -4.72 -20.67 -27.48
N PRO A 217 -4.60 -21.83 -26.80
CA PRO A 217 -5.70 -22.46 -26.05
C PRO A 217 -6.13 -21.75 -24.76
N GLY A 218 -5.91 -20.44 -24.64
CA GLY A 218 -6.13 -19.65 -23.42
C GLY A 218 -4.96 -19.69 -22.42
N PRO A 219 -4.78 -18.63 -21.62
CA PRO A 219 -3.77 -18.57 -20.57
C PRO A 219 -4.09 -19.54 -19.41
N PRO A 220 -3.09 -20.07 -18.69
CA PRO A 220 -3.33 -20.82 -17.46
C PRO A 220 -3.82 -19.90 -16.33
N PRO A 221 -4.93 -20.20 -15.63
CA PRO A 221 -5.39 -19.41 -14.50
C PRO A 221 -4.50 -19.71 -13.29
N VAL A 222 -3.67 -18.74 -12.91
CA VAL A 222 -2.78 -18.82 -11.75
C VAL A 222 -3.16 -17.72 -10.79
N PHE A 223 -3.60 -18.09 -9.59
CA PHE A 223 -3.85 -17.14 -8.51
C PHE A 223 -2.53 -16.71 -7.87
N ARG A 224 -2.41 -15.42 -7.55
CA ARG A 224 -1.22 -14.78 -7.00
C ARG A 224 -1.56 -13.55 -6.18
N TYR A 225 -0.56 -13.00 -5.51
CA TYR A 225 -0.72 -11.81 -4.69
C TYR A 225 -0.59 -10.48 -5.46
N CYS A 226 -0.05 -10.49 -6.67
CA CYS A 226 0.00 -9.30 -7.53
C CYS A 226 0.01 -9.68 -9.03
N SER A 227 -0.28 -8.69 -9.86
CA SER A 227 -0.12 -8.73 -11.31
C SER A 227 0.40 -7.39 -11.84
N ASN A 228 0.47 -7.24 -13.17
CA ASN A 228 0.77 -5.99 -13.86
C ASN A 228 0.15 -5.98 -15.26
N ASP A 229 0.23 -4.85 -15.97
CA ASP A 229 -0.37 -4.68 -17.31
C ASP A 229 0.18 -5.65 -18.37
N ALA A 230 1.34 -6.27 -18.11
CA ALA A 230 1.97 -7.25 -18.99
C ALA A 230 1.73 -8.71 -18.56
N SER A 231 0.90 -8.94 -17.55
CA SER A 231 0.66 -10.26 -16.95
C SER A 231 -0.84 -10.55 -16.81
N LEU A 232 -1.19 -11.83 -16.69
CA LEU A 232 -2.56 -12.34 -16.63
C LEU A 232 -2.80 -13.18 -15.35
N ASP A 233 -1.91 -13.07 -14.37
CA ASP A 233 -2.08 -13.74 -13.08
C ASP A 233 -3.30 -13.13 -12.34
N ILE A 234 -4.12 -13.98 -11.71
CA ILE A 234 -5.36 -13.59 -11.02
C ILE A 234 -4.99 -13.12 -9.62
N VAL A 235 -5.33 -11.89 -9.28
CA VAL A 235 -4.89 -11.28 -8.00
C VAL A 235 -5.76 -11.76 -6.84
N PHE A 236 -5.13 -12.03 -5.71
CA PHE A 236 -5.72 -12.56 -4.48
C PHE A 236 -5.08 -11.89 -3.26
N PRO A 237 -5.81 -11.66 -2.15
CA PRO A 237 -5.24 -11.07 -0.94
C PRO A 237 -4.02 -11.83 -0.43
N ASP A 238 -2.99 -11.09 -0.01
CA ASP A 238 -1.72 -11.68 0.40
C ASP A 238 -1.79 -12.41 1.75
N TRP A 239 -0.81 -13.27 2.04
CA TRP A 239 -0.82 -14.10 3.26
C TRP A 239 -0.78 -13.28 4.56
N SER A 240 -0.21 -12.07 4.52
CA SER A 240 -0.01 -11.23 5.71
C SER A 240 -1.31 -10.66 6.29
N PHE A 241 -2.44 -10.77 5.58
CA PHE A 241 -3.76 -10.48 6.16
C PHE A 241 -4.05 -11.35 7.40
N TRP A 242 -3.57 -12.58 7.42
CA TRP A 242 -3.68 -13.49 8.55
C TRP A 242 -2.40 -13.61 9.38
N GLY A 243 -1.35 -12.88 8.99
CA GLY A 243 -0.09 -12.77 9.72
C GLY A 243 1.13 -13.21 8.91
N TRP A 244 2.28 -12.68 9.33
CA TRP A 244 3.59 -13.03 8.77
C TRP A 244 4.57 -13.28 9.92
N ALA A 245 4.52 -14.51 10.42
CA ALA A 245 5.20 -14.90 11.63
C ALA A 245 6.72 -14.75 11.52
N GLU A 246 7.33 -15.02 10.38
CA GLU A 246 8.77 -14.88 10.16
C GLU A 246 9.29 -13.48 10.51
N LEU A 247 8.49 -12.44 10.23
CA LEU A 247 8.85 -11.03 10.44
C LEU A 247 8.13 -10.37 11.62
N ASN A 248 7.40 -11.15 12.44
CA ASN A 248 6.60 -10.65 13.55
C ASN A 248 5.52 -9.62 13.15
N ILE A 249 5.01 -9.72 11.92
CA ILE A 249 3.91 -8.85 11.49
C ILE A 249 2.59 -9.55 11.85
N LYS A 250 1.86 -8.96 12.79
CA LYS A 250 0.60 -9.48 13.32
C LYS A 250 -0.47 -9.57 12.22
N PRO A 251 -1.53 -10.36 12.42
CA PRO A 251 -2.69 -10.36 11.54
C PRO A 251 -3.23 -8.94 11.30
N TRP A 252 -3.83 -8.71 10.14
CA TRP A 252 -4.19 -7.36 9.69
C TRP A 252 -5.17 -6.67 10.62
N ALA A 253 -6.22 -7.35 11.08
CA ALA A 253 -7.17 -6.79 12.05
C ALA A 253 -6.51 -6.27 13.33
N LYS A 254 -5.47 -6.95 13.84
CA LYS A 254 -4.71 -6.51 15.01
C LYS A 254 -3.74 -5.38 14.68
N SER A 255 -3.09 -5.47 13.51
CA SER A 255 -2.15 -4.45 13.06
C SER A 255 -2.84 -3.12 12.79
N LEU A 256 -4.02 -3.12 12.17
CA LEU A 256 -4.79 -1.91 11.86
C LEU A 256 -5.15 -1.15 13.13
N VAL A 257 -5.70 -1.84 14.14
CA VAL A 257 -6.00 -1.23 15.46
C VAL A 257 -4.73 -0.67 16.13
N ALA A 258 -3.63 -1.42 16.11
CA ALA A 258 -2.38 -0.95 16.72
C ALA A 258 -1.81 0.28 16.00
N ILE A 259 -1.92 0.35 14.67
CA ILE A 259 -1.49 1.51 13.89
C ILE A 259 -2.40 2.72 14.17
N GLU A 260 -3.71 2.54 14.26
CA GLU A 260 -4.64 3.62 14.65
C GLU A 260 -4.34 4.18 16.04
N GLU A 261 -3.97 3.33 16.99
CA GLU A 261 -3.48 3.76 18.32
C GLU A 261 -2.14 4.50 18.21
N GLY A 262 -1.23 4.01 17.37
CA GLY A 262 0.06 4.65 17.07
C GLY A 262 -0.11 6.05 16.46
N ASN A 263 -1.06 6.22 15.54
CA ASN A 263 -1.33 7.51 14.89
C ASN A 263 -1.74 8.60 15.90
N LYS A 264 -2.43 8.21 16.98
CA LYS A 264 -2.88 9.12 18.04
C LYS A 264 -1.75 9.57 18.98
N MET A 265 -0.59 8.92 18.94
CA MET A 265 0.54 9.25 19.83
C MET A 265 1.19 10.59 19.47
N THR A 266 1.09 11.05 18.23
CA THR A 266 1.67 12.33 17.77
C THR A 266 0.73 12.99 16.77
N GLN A 267 0.24 14.18 17.12
CA GLN A 267 -0.58 14.99 16.23
C GLN A 267 0.18 15.30 14.95
N TRP A 268 -0.53 15.39 13.83
CA TRP A 268 0.07 15.54 12.51
C TRP A 268 1.06 16.72 12.43
N GLU A 269 0.70 17.84 13.04
CA GLU A 269 1.47 19.08 13.09
C GLU A 269 2.81 18.90 13.80
N ASP A 270 2.89 17.98 14.76
CA ASP A 270 4.07 17.69 15.56
C ASP A 270 4.95 16.58 14.96
N ARG A 271 4.49 15.92 13.89
CA ARG A 271 5.28 14.87 13.23
C ARG A 271 6.49 15.46 12.51
N VAL A 272 7.53 14.63 12.40
CA VAL A 272 8.80 15.01 11.75
C VAL A 272 8.53 15.37 10.27
N PRO A 273 8.87 16.59 9.81
CA PRO A 273 8.44 17.12 8.50
C PRO A 273 9.31 16.62 7.33
N TYR A 274 9.79 15.37 7.39
CA TYR A 274 10.65 14.75 6.39
C TYR A 274 10.03 13.48 5.82
N ALA A 275 10.42 13.14 4.59
CA ALA A 275 10.05 11.86 3.99
C ALA A 275 10.86 10.73 4.61
N TYR A 276 10.16 9.71 5.12
CA TYR A 276 10.77 8.59 5.79
C TYR A 276 10.59 7.28 5.03
N TRP A 277 11.67 6.52 4.93
CA TRP A 277 11.67 5.15 4.46
C TRP A 277 12.60 4.28 5.31
N ARG A 278 12.16 3.07 5.60
CA ARG A 278 13.02 2.04 6.19
C ARG A 278 12.73 0.70 5.51
N GLY A 279 13.76 0.07 4.96
CA GLY A 279 13.57 -1.20 4.26
C GLY A 279 14.86 -1.85 3.76
N ASN A 280 14.73 -3.06 3.20
CA ASN A 280 15.88 -3.78 2.65
C ASN A 280 16.15 -3.30 1.21
N PRO A 281 17.30 -2.67 0.92
CA PRO A 281 17.63 -2.19 -0.42
C PRO A 281 18.13 -3.30 -1.35
N LYS A 282 18.53 -4.47 -0.82
CA LYS A 282 19.16 -5.54 -1.62
C LYS A 282 18.18 -6.28 -2.54
N VAL A 283 16.86 -6.12 -2.33
CA VAL A 283 15.81 -6.84 -3.06
C VAL A 283 15.41 -6.19 -4.39
N ALA A 284 15.76 -4.92 -4.61
CA ALA A 284 15.32 -4.21 -5.81
C ALA A 284 16.27 -3.07 -6.20
N ARG A 285 16.47 -2.88 -7.50
CA ARG A 285 17.29 -1.77 -8.01
C ARG A 285 16.72 -0.41 -7.59
N THR A 286 15.40 -0.22 -7.68
CA THR A 286 14.75 1.07 -7.32
C THR A 286 14.95 1.43 -5.85
N ARG A 287 15.03 0.45 -4.93
CA ARG A 287 15.35 0.70 -3.51
C ARG A 287 16.80 1.08 -3.27
N ARG A 288 17.74 0.51 -4.03
CA ARG A 288 19.15 0.96 -3.99
C ARG A 288 19.29 2.39 -4.50
N GLU A 289 18.61 2.71 -5.59
CA GLU A 289 18.56 4.08 -6.13
C GLU A 289 17.86 5.05 -5.17
N LEU A 290 16.88 4.60 -4.37
CA LEU A 290 16.25 5.45 -3.37
C LEU A 290 17.26 5.93 -2.33
N LEU A 291 18.19 5.07 -1.89
CA LEU A 291 19.20 5.44 -0.89
C LEU A 291 20.13 6.58 -1.35
N SER A 292 20.29 6.81 -2.66
CA SER A 292 21.07 7.97 -3.14
C SER A 292 20.36 9.30 -2.96
N CYS A 293 19.09 9.32 -2.49
CA CYS A 293 18.40 10.55 -2.11
C CYS A 293 18.77 11.03 -0.69
N ASN A 294 19.49 10.22 0.08
CA ASN A 294 20.06 10.63 1.36
C ASN A 294 21.41 11.29 1.07
N VAL A 295 21.41 12.63 0.98
CA VAL A 295 22.57 13.41 0.52
C VAL A 295 23.41 13.87 1.73
N SER A 296 24.53 14.56 1.51
CA SER A 296 25.49 14.97 2.53
C SER A 296 24.93 16.02 3.51
N ASP A 297 25.66 16.26 4.60
CA ASP A 297 25.34 17.29 5.60
C ASP A 297 25.19 18.72 5.00
N GLN A 298 25.71 18.96 3.79
CA GLN A 298 25.59 20.24 3.10
C GLN A 298 24.32 20.36 2.22
N GLU A 299 23.69 19.25 1.83
CA GLU A 299 22.48 19.25 0.99
C GLU A 299 21.39 18.36 1.61
N ASP A 300 20.35 18.96 2.18
CA ASP A 300 19.18 18.20 2.65
C ASP A 300 18.12 18.07 1.54
N TRP A 301 17.84 16.83 1.15
CA TRP A 301 16.76 16.50 0.20
C TRP A 301 15.44 16.21 0.92
N ASN A 302 15.37 16.53 2.22
CA ASN A 302 14.24 16.32 3.10
C ASN A 302 13.82 14.84 3.23
N THR A 303 14.78 13.92 3.06
CA THR A 303 14.53 12.48 3.19
C THR A 303 15.36 11.87 4.33
N ARG A 304 14.79 10.87 4.99
CA ARG A 304 15.39 10.10 6.09
C ARG A 304 15.23 8.62 5.73
N LEU A 305 16.29 8.05 5.16
CA LEU A 305 16.27 6.73 4.54
C LEU A 305 17.17 5.76 5.30
N TYR A 306 16.59 4.66 5.78
CA TYR A 306 17.28 3.71 6.65
C TYR A 306 17.26 2.30 6.08
N ILE A 307 18.37 1.60 6.22
CA ILE A 307 18.47 0.19 5.82
C ILE A 307 17.86 -0.67 6.93
N ASN A 308 16.92 -1.52 6.55
CA ASN A 308 16.39 -2.55 7.45
C ASN A 308 17.08 -3.89 7.22
N ASP A 309 17.76 -4.39 8.24
CA ASP A 309 18.38 -5.71 8.26
C ASP A 309 17.51 -6.69 9.04
N TRP A 310 16.76 -7.52 8.32
CA TRP A 310 15.85 -8.50 8.92
C TRP A 310 16.57 -9.59 9.74
N ALA A 311 17.84 -9.89 9.45
CA ALA A 311 18.59 -10.86 10.24
C ALA A 311 18.97 -10.28 11.60
N THR A 312 19.26 -8.99 11.67
CA THR A 312 19.52 -8.27 12.92
C THR A 312 18.23 -8.08 13.72
N GLU A 313 17.14 -7.61 13.08
CA GLU A 313 15.83 -7.47 13.74
C GLU A 313 15.36 -8.80 14.34
N SER A 314 15.52 -9.91 13.61
CA SER A 314 15.14 -11.24 14.11
C SER A 314 15.93 -11.64 15.37
N LYS A 315 17.24 -11.37 15.40
CA LYS A 315 18.08 -11.65 16.59
C LYS A 315 17.74 -10.77 17.79
N GLU A 316 17.33 -9.53 17.54
CA GLU A 316 16.98 -8.57 18.59
C GLU A 316 15.51 -8.66 19.04
N GLY A 317 14.72 -9.53 18.39
CA GLY A 317 13.32 -9.74 18.72
C GLY A 317 12.38 -8.69 18.16
N PHE A 318 12.72 -8.08 17.02
CA PHE A 318 11.88 -7.13 16.26
C PHE A 318 11.53 -5.84 17.01
N LYS A 319 12.32 -5.48 18.04
CA LYS A 319 12.06 -4.34 18.93
C LYS A 319 11.95 -3.01 18.18
N ASN A 320 12.65 -2.88 17.06
CA ASN A 320 12.73 -1.64 16.30
C ASN A 320 11.88 -1.67 15.02
N SER A 321 11.13 -2.74 14.75
CA SER A 321 10.34 -2.91 13.52
C SER A 321 8.83 -2.99 13.75
N ASN A 322 8.36 -2.72 14.98
CA ASN A 322 6.92 -2.60 15.27
C ASN A 322 6.30 -1.52 14.37
N LEU A 323 5.14 -1.82 13.78
CA LEU A 323 4.52 -0.98 12.76
C LEU A 323 3.81 0.24 13.38
N GLU A 324 3.20 0.04 14.55
CA GLU A 324 2.52 1.06 15.34
C GLU A 324 3.45 2.23 15.74
N ASN A 325 4.76 1.97 15.84
CA ASN A 325 5.76 2.97 16.24
C ASN A 325 6.38 3.72 15.04
N GLN A 326 5.90 3.48 13.81
CA GLN A 326 6.52 4.02 12.59
C GLN A 326 5.78 5.22 11.98
N CYS A 327 4.65 5.63 12.56
CA CYS A 327 3.82 6.75 12.09
C CYS A 327 4.27 8.10 12.68
N THR A 328 5.58 8.34 12.69
CA THR A 328 6.22 9.49 13.37
C THR A 328 6.60 10.64 12.43
N HIS A 329 6.51 10.42 11.13
CA HIS A 329 6.89 11.39 10.10
C HIS A 329 5.67 11.82 9.32
N ARG A 330 5.67 13.07 8.82
CA ARG A 330 4.61 13.55 7.96
C ARG A 330 4.54 12.71 6.69
N TYR A 331 5.67 12.45 6.04
CA TYR A 331 5.64 11.75 4.75
C TYR A 331 6.26 10.36 4.84
N LYS A 332 5.57 9.37 4.27
CA LYS A 332 6.04 7.98 4.22
C LYS A 332 6.27 7.57 2.78
N ILE A 333 7.45 7.04 2.46
CA ILE A 333 7.75 6.61 1.09
C ILE A 333 7.30 5.16 0.90
N TYR A 334 6.48 4.93 -0.12
CA TYR A 334 6.25 3.59 -0.64
C TYR A 334 7.11 3.35 -1.88
N VAL A 335 7.82 2.22 -1.90
CA VAL A 335 8.60 1.78 -3.06
C VAL A 335 8.61 0.25 -3.15
N GLU A 336 8.40 -0.23 -4.37
CA GLU A 336 8.37 -1.66 -4.69
C GLU A 336 9.65 -2.39 -4.27
N GLY A 337 9.47 -3.68 -3.97
CA GLY A 337 10.56 -4.60 -3.64
C GLY A 337 10.90 -5.46 -4.85
N TRP A 338 11.02 -6.77 -4.61
CA TRP A 338 11.25 -7.73 -5.68
C TRP A 338 10.07 -7.77 -6.68
N ALA A 339 8.86 -7.49 -6.19
CA ALA A 339 7.64 -7.16 -6.91
C ALA A 339 6.84 -6.08 -6.13
N TRP A 340 5.51 -6.19 -6.02
CA TRP A 340 4.73 -5.39 -5.05
C TRP A 340 5.31 -5.57 -3.63
N SER A 341 5.17 -4.55 -2.78
CA SER A 341 5.70 -4.61 -1.41
C SER A 341 4.58 -4.72 -0.40
N VAL A 342 4.59 -5.79 0.39
CA VAL A 342 3.61 -6.05 1.47
C VAL A 342 3.49 -4.90 2.47
N SER A 343 4.53 -4.06 2.59
CA SER A 343 4.56 -2.87 3.47
C SER A 343 3.51 -1.80 3.12
N GLU A 344 2.89 -1.87 1.94
CA GLU A 344 2.02 -0.83 1.41
C GLU A 344 0.87 -0.44 2.33
N LYS A 345 -0.03 -1.38 2.64
CA LYS A 345 -1.20 -1.14 3.48
C LYS A 345 -0.83 -0.60 4.87
N TYR A 346 0.31 -1.05 5.41
CA TYR A 346 0.81 -0.58 6.70
C TYR A 346 1.39 0.84 6.64
N ILE A 347 2.04 1.20 5.53
CA ILE A 347 2.53 2.56 5.29
C ILE A 347 1.36 3.53 5.15
N MET A 348 0.35 3.13 4.37
CA MET A 348 -0.81 3.98 4.07
C MET A 348 -1.73 4.17 5.28
N ALA A 349 -1.76 3.22 6.22
CA ALA A 349 -2.55 3.34 7.46
C ALA A 349 -1.99 4.36 8.48
N CYS A 350 -0.84 4.99 8.23
CA CYS A 350 -0.18 5.87 9.23
C CYS A 350 -0.73 7.30 9.33
N ASP A 351 -1.86 7.67 8.70
CA ASP A 351 -2.32 9.07 8.49
C ASP A 351 -1.21 9.98 7.91
N SER A 352 -0.18 9.38 7.32
CA SER A 352 0.95 10.05 6.67
C SER A 352 0.70 10.09 5.19
N MET A 353 0.91 11.25 4.56
CA MET A 353 0.87 11.31 3.10
C MET A 353 1.92 10.37 2.54
N THR A 354 1.40 9.37 1.84
CA THR A 354 2.22 8.33 1.23
C THR A 354 2.79 8.88 -0.07
N LEU A 355 4.11 9.05 -0.09
CA LEU A 355 4.90 9.39 -1.27
C LEU A 355 5.12 8.11 -2.08
N TYR A 356 4.25 7.90 -3.06
CA TYR A 356 4.09 6.63 -3.73
C TYR A 356 4.93 6.58 -5.00
N VAL A 357 6.09 5.91 -4.94
CA VAL A 357 6.97 5.71 -6.11
C VAL A 357 6.23 4.89 -7.14
N ARG A 358 6.14 5.41 -8.38
CA ARG A 358 5.35 4.86 -9.48
C ARG A 358 5.47 3.33 -9.55
N PRO A 359 4.38 2.59 -9.28
CA PRO A 359 4.42 1.15 -9.22
C PRO A 359 4.47 0.54 -10.63
N LYS A 360 4.96 -0.69 -10.70
CA LYS A 360 4.84 -1.59 -11.84
C LYS A 360 3.82 -2.68 -11.59
N TYR A 361 3.58 -3.02 -10.33
CA TYR A 361 2.69 -4.08 -9.89
C TYR A 361 1.46 -3.50 -9.21
N TYR A 362 0.35 -4.23 -9.28
CA TYR A 362 -0.84 -3.97 -8.49
C TYR A 362 -1.25 -5.24 -7.75
N ASP A 363 -1.78 -5.05 -6.54
CA ASP A 363 -2.55 -6.05 -5.81
C ASP A 363 -4.06 -5.77 -5.98
N PHE A 364 -4.89 -6.37 -5.12
CA PHE A 364 -6.32 -6.36 -5.30
C PHE A 364 -6.98 -4.99 -5.02
N PHE A 365 -6.43 -4.18 -4.12
CA PHE A 365 -7.03 -2.90 -3.73
C PHE A 365 -6.37 -1.70 -4.41
N ILE A 366 -5.09 -1.78 -4.79
CA ILE A 366 -4.32 -0.65 -5.38
C ILE A 366 -5.03 0.03 -6.54
N ARG A 367 -5.78 -0.74 -7.34
CA ARG A 367 -6.49 -0.21 -8.50
C ARG A 367 -7.73 0.62 -8.14
N GLY A 368 -8.18 0.63 -6.89
CA GLY A 368 -9.17 1.59 -6.35
C GLY A 368 -8.58 2.95 -5.99
N MET A 369 -7.27 3.02 -5.71
CA MET A 369 -6.64 4.25 -5.24
C MET A 369 -6.44 5.28 -6.36
N MET A 370 -6.38 6.56 -5.97
CA MET A 370 -6.31 7.72 -6.85
C MET A 370 -5.17 8.66 -6.40
N PRO A 371 -4.28 9.11 -7.32
CA PRO A 371 -3.29 10.13 -7.01
C PRO A 371 -3.96 11.42 -6.51
N LEU A 372 -3.29 12.16 -5.62
CA LEU A 372 -3.77 13.40 -4.99
C LEU A 372 -5.03 13.26 -4.11
N GLN A 373 -5.64 12.09 -4.05
CA GLN A 373 -6.70 11.76 -3.11
C GLN A 373 -6.17 10.83 -2.03
N HIS A 374 -5.56 9.71 -2.41
CA HIS A 374 -5.11 8.68 -1.47
C HIS A 374 -3.59 8.67 -1.26
N TYR A 375 -2.83 9.24 -2.20
CA TYR A 375 -1.38 9.27 -2.15
C TYR A 375 -0.79 10.36 -3.05
N TRP A 376 0.46 10.74 -2.80
CA TRP A 376 1.22 11.65 -3.66
C TRP A 376 2.09 10.85 -4.65
N PRO A 377 1.92 11.01 -5.98
CA PRO A 377 2.68 10.24 -6.95
C PRO A 377 4.14 10.71 -7.02
N ILE A 378 5.08 9.76 -7.03
CA ILE A 378 6.52 10.02 -7.18
C ILE A 378 7.05 9.33 -8.42
N ARG A 379 7.81 10.05 -9.26
CA ARG A 379 8.44 9.48 -10.46
C ARG A 379 9.49 8.43 -10.07
N ASP A 380 9.51 7.26 -10.71
CA ASP A 380 10.59 6.28 -10.49
C ASP A 380 11.94 6.82 -11.03
N ARG A 381 11.93 7.42 -12.22
CA ARG A 381 13.11 8.14 -12.75
C ARG A 381 13.12 9.58 -12.23
N GLY A 382 14.19 9.94 -11.52
CA GLY A 382 14.31 11.25 -10.88
C GLY A 382 13.64 11.33 -9.50
N LYS A 383 13.30 10.18 -8.89
CA LYS A 383 12.60 10.04 -7.60
C LYS A 383 13.07 10.99 -6.49
N CYS A 384 14.36 11.22 -6.37
CA CYS A 384 14.90 12.11 -5.35
C CYS A 384 14.37 13.55 -5.51
N ARG A 385 14.27 14.06 -6.75
CA ARG A 385 13.79 15.43 -7.03
C ARG A 385 12.30 15.54 -6.75
N SER A 386 11.54 14.52 -7.18
CA SER A 386 10.11 14.41 -6.88
C SER A 386 9.84 14.33 -5.38
N LEU A 387 10.64 13.57 -4.62
CA LEU A 387 10.53 13.51 -3.15
C LEU A 387 10.80 14.87 -2.51
N LYS A 388 11.88 15.55 -2.92
CA LYS A 388 12.21 16.89 -2.41
C LYS A 388 11.07 17.88 -2.67
N HIS A 389 10.50 17.87 -3.87
CA HIS A 389 9.37 18.71 -4.23
C HIS A 389 8.13 18.36 -3.39
N ALA A 390 7.76 17.09 -3.29
CA ALA A 390 6.59 16.64 -2.54
C ALA A 390 6.66 17.05 -1.06
N VAL A 391 7.82 16.89 -0.42
CA VAL A 391 8.03 17.30 0.98
C VAL A 391 7.97 18.81 1.13
N HIS A 392 8.52 19.58 0.19
CA HIS A 392 8.42 21.04 0.23
C HIS A 392 6.96 21.51 0.07
N TRP A 393 6.24 20.93 -0.89
CA TRP A 393 4.83 21.22 -1.13
C TRP A 393 3.98 20.87 0.09
N GLY A 394 4.13 19.66 0.63
CA GLY A 394 3.34 19.18 1.75
C GLY A 394 3.60 19.93 3.06
N ASN A 395 4.76 20.57 3.22
CA ASN A 395 5.06 21.36 4.42
C ASN A 395 4.52 22.79 4.33
N THR A 396 4.16 23.25 3.12
CA THR A 396 3.61 24.59 2.88
C THR A 396 2.09 24.58 2.66
N HIS A 397 1.47 23.40 2.61
CA HIS A 397 0.04 23.20 2.46
C HIS A 397 -0.50 22.28 3.56
N LEU A 398 -1.74 22.50 3.98
CA LEU A 398 -2.41 21.53 4.85
C LEU A 398 -2.69 20.25 4.05
N ASP A 399 -2.34 19.12 4.63
CA ASP A 399 -2.34 17.84 3.95
C ASP A 399 -3.56 17.00 4.36
N GLN A 400 -4.51 16.86 3.44
CA GLN A 400 -5.64 15.94 3.60
C GLN A 400 -5.39 14.58 2.95
N ILE A 401 -4.32 14.43 2.15
CA ILE A 401 -4.05 13.22 1.36
C ILE A 401 -3.64 12.06 2.29
N GLY A 402 -2.89 12.37 3.34
CA GLY A 402 -2.49 11.37 4.36
C GLY A 402 -3.68 10.72 5.06
N GLU A 403 -4.62 11.53 5.57
CA GLU A 403 -5.83 11.04 6.23
C GLU A 403 -6.74 10.29 5.25
N GLU A 404 -6.94 10.83 4.05
CA GLU A 404 -7.75 10.19 3.01
C GLU A 404 -7.21 8.81 2.59
N GLY A 405 -5.88 8.70 2.41
CA GLY A 405 -5.21 7.43 2.14
C GLY A 405 -5.35 6.43 3.28
N SER A 406 -5.21 6.89 4.52
CA SER A 406 -5.39 6.04 5.71
C SER A 406 -6.84 5.59 5.89
N ARG A 407 -7.80 6.51 5.70
CA ARG A 407 -9.23 6.22 5.71
C ARG A 407 -9.59 5.15 4.68
N TYR A 408 -9.08 5.25 3.45
CA TYR A 408 -9.27 4.23 2.43
C TYR A 408 -8.80 2.84 2.91
N ILE A 409 -7.63 2.74 3.54
CA ILE A 409 -7.13 1.47 4.07
C ILE A 409 -8.01 0.96 5.22
N ARG A 410 -8.40 1.85 6.12
CA ARG A 410 -9.18 1.53 7.33
C ARG A 410 -10.59 1.06 6.99
N GLU A 411 -11.25 1.76 6.06
CA GLU A 411 -12.65 1.55 5.72
C GLU A 411 -12.82 0.57 4.56
N GLU A 412 -11.98 0.62 3.52
CA GLU A 412 -12.16 -0.22 2.33
C GLU A 412 -11.29 -1.49 2.32
N VAL A 413 -10.23 -1.58 3.14
CA VAL A 413 -9.30 -2.72 3.16
C VAL A 413 -9.33 -3.45 4.51
N ASN A 414 -10.45 -3.40 5.23
CA ASN A 414 -10.65 -4.16 6.47
C ASN A 414 -10.88 -5.67 6.20
N MET A 415 -10.88 -6.50 7.25
CA MET A 415 -11.03 -7.97 7.10
C MET A 415 -12.38 -8.42 6.53
N GLU A 416 -13.46 -7.68 6.74
CA GLU A 416 -14.77 -7.98 6.14
C GLU A 416 -14.68 -7.84 4.62
N HIS A 417 -14.18 -6.71 4.13
CA HIS A 417 -13.96 -6.50 2.70
C HIS A 417 -12.92 -7.45 2.10
N VAL A 418 -11.91 -7.90 2.87
CA VAL A 418 -10.96 -8.92 2.41
C VAL A 418 -11.68 -10.26 2.16
N TYR A 419 -12.54 -10.70 3.09
CA TYR A 419 -13.31 -11.92 2.90
C TYR A 419 -14.34 -11.77 1.77
N ASP A 420 -14.99 -10.62 1.65
CA ASP A 420 -15.92 -10.34 0.55
C ASP A 420 -15.23 -10.37 -0.81
N TYR A 421 -14.03 -9.78 -0.92
CA TYR A 421 -13.26 -9.82 -2.15
C TYR A 421 -12.91 -11.26 -2.54
N MET A 422 -12.44 -12.06 -1.57
CA MET A 422 -12.16 -13.48 -1.82
C MET A 422 -13.43 -14.24 -2.23
N PHE A 423 -14.56 -13.97 -1.57
CA PHE A 423 -15.85 -14.58 -1.88
C PHE A 423 -16.28 -14.27 -3.31
N HIS A 424 -16.29 -12.99 -3.71
CA HIS A 424 -16.70 -12.56 -5.05
C HIS A 424 -15.74 -13.06 -6.12
N LEU A 425 -14.43 -12.98 -5.89
CA LEU A 425 -13.43 -13.49 -6.82
C LEU A 425 -13.60 -14.98 -7.09
N MET A 426 -13.78 -15.78 -6.02
CA MET A 426 -13.98 -17.22 -6.15
C MET A 426 -15.31 -17.55 -6.87
N ASN A 427 -16.39 -16.85 -6.53
CA ASN A 427 -17.70 -17.05 -7.19
C ASN A 427 -17.68 -16.69 -8.67
N GLU A 428 -17.07 -15.57 -9.05
CA GLU A 428 -16.93 -15.20 -10.46
C GLU A 428 -16.02 -16.17 -11.21
N TYR A 429 -14.93 -16.63 -10.58
CA TYR A 429 -14.03 -17.61 -11.18
C TYR A 429 -14.72 -18.97 -11.43
N VAL A 430 -15.57 -19.44 -10.51
CA VAL A 430 -16.31 -20.72 -10.67
C VAL A 430 -17.17 -20.74 -11.92
N LYS A 431 -17.81 -19.61 -12.25
CA LYS A 431 -18.65 -19.48 -13.46
C LYS A 431 -17.90 -19.78 -14.75
N LEU A 432 -16.57 -19.67 -14.72
CA LEU A 432 -15.69 -19.93 -15.84
C LEU A 432 -15.28 -21.41 -15.95
N LEU A 433 -15.40 -22.20 -14.88
CA LEU A 433 -15.00 -23.61 -14.90
C LEU A 433 -15.90 -24.43 -15.83
N ARG A 434 -15.28 -25.21 -16.71
CA ARG A 434 -15.96 -26.08 -17.69
C ARG A 434 -15.83 -27.57 -17.35
N PHE A 435 -15.64 -27.87 -16.07
CA PHE A 435 -15.46 -29.23 -15.55
C PHE A 435 -15.89 -29.25 -14.07
N LYS A 436 -16.21 -30.44 -13.56
CA LYS A 436 -16.49 -30.61 -12.13
C LYS A 436 -15.18 -30.69 -11.32
N PRO A 437 -15.04 -29.95 -10.22
CA PRO A 437 -13.89 -30.07 -9.32
C PRO A 437 -13.69 -31.51 -8.84
N GLU A 438 -12.44 -31.94 -8.74
CA GLU A 438 -12.09 -33.29 -8.29
C GLU A 438 -10.90 -33.20 -7.34
N ILE A 439 -10.97 -33.95 -6.23
CA ILE A 439 -9.88 -34.03 -5.26
C ILE A 439 -8.72 -34.81 -5.89
N PRO A 440 -7.57 -34.17 -6.18
CA PRO A 440 -6.47 -34.87 -6.82
C PRO A 440 -5.79 -35.84 -5.84
N ARG A 441 -5.28 -36.97 -6.35
CA ARG A 441 -4.52 -37.93 -5.55
C ARG A 441 -3.43 -37.23 -4.73
N GLY A 442 -3.43 -37.46 -3.41
CA GLY A 442 -2.47 -36.87 -2.47
C GLY A 442 -2.83 -35.48 -1.95
N ALA A 443 -3.98 -34.91 -2.31
CA ALA A 443 -4.55 -33.79 -1.58
C ALA A 443 -4.96 -34.23 -0.17
N LYS A 444 -4.88 -33.31 0.78
CA LYS A 444 -5.34 -33.51 2.16
C LYS A 444 -6.41 -32.48 2.48
N GLU A 445 -7.43 -32.90 3.23
CA GLU A 445 -8.37 -31.95 3.83
C GLU A 445 -7.60 -31.04 4.78
N ILE A 446 -7.91 -29.75 4.75
CA ILE A 446 -7.37 -28.76 5.67
C ILE A 446 -8.51 -28.11 6.46
N THR A 447 -8.34 -28.13 7.77
CA THR A 447 -9.25 -27.57 8.78
C THR A 447 -8.48 -26.66 9.74
N PRO A 448 -9.17 -25.81 10.52
CA PRO A 448 -8.51 -25.00 11.55
C PRO A 448 -7.62 -25.83 12.48
N ASP A 449 -8.11 -26.99 12.91
CA ASP A 449 -7.38 -27.89 13.80
C ASP A 449 -6.17 -28.51 13.11
N SER A 450 -6.34 -29.02 11.89
CA SER A 450 -5.23 -29.67 11.15
C SER A 450 -4.06 -28.72 10.87
N MET A 451 -4.33 -27.41 10.79
CA MET A 451 -3.32 -26.38 10.51
C MET A 451 -2.80 -25.73 11.78
N GLY A 452 -3.69 -25.31 12.68
CA GLY A 452 -3.38 -24.56 13.89
C GLY A 452 -2.78 -25.39 15.01
N CYS A 453 -3.22 -26.64 15.18
CA CYS A 453 -2.76 -27.50 16.27
C CYS A 453 -1.29 -27.92 16.17
N PRO A 454 -0.77 -28.26 14.98
CA PRO A 454 0.66 -28.53 14.81
C PRO A 454 1.53 -27.26 14.88
N ALA A 455 0.95 -26.07 14.73
CA ALA A 455 1.70 -24.81 14.74
C ALA A 455 2.25 -24.52 16.15
N LYS A 456 3.41 -23.84 16.20
CA LYS A 456 4.11 -23.53 17.45
C LYS A 456 4.53 -22.07 17.52
N GLY A 457 4.64 -21.55 18.74
CA GLY A 457 5.02 -20.17 19.01
C GLY A 457 4.19 -19.17 18.20
N ARG A 458 4.86 -18.19 17.62
CA ARG A 458 4.23 -17.08 16.87
C ARG A 458 3.32 -17.52 15.73
N TRP A 459 3.62 -18.62 15.04
CA TRP A 459 2.72 -19.14 13.99
C TRP A 459 1.37 -19.56 14.58
N ARG A 460 1.38 -20.24 15.74
CA ARG A 460 0.16 -20.63 16.44
C ARG A 460 -0.61 -19.41 16.93
N ASP A 461 0.12 -18.45 17.50
CA ASP A 461 -0.48 -17.24 18.07
C ASP A 461 -1.17 -16.41 16.96
N PHE A 462 -0.54 -16.23 15.80
CA PHE A 462 -1.13 -15.50 14.68
C PHE A 462 -2.32 -16.24 14.06
N MET A 463 -2.28 -17.58 13.97
CA MET A 463 -3.45 -18.36 13.57
C MET A 463 -4.60 -18.21 14.58
N ALA A 464 -4.30 -18.20 15.89
CA ALA A 464 -5.32 -18.02 16.92
C ALA A 464 -5.94 -16.61 16.89
N GLU A 465 -5.11 -15.58 16.72
CA GLU A 465 -5.52 -14.18 16.63
C GLU A 465 -6.34 -13.88 15.37
N SER A 466 -6.14 -14.64 14.29
CA SER A 466 -6.85 -14.49 13.02
C SER A 466 -7.94 -15.56 12.80
N LEU A 467 -8.25 -16.36 13.82
CA LEU A 467 -9.29 -17.39 13.77
C LEU A 467 -10.68 -16.73 13.72
N VAL A 468 -11.46 -17.08 12.70
CA VAL A 468 -12.88 -16.71 12.61
C VAL A 468 -13.68 -17.53 13.62
N MET A 469 -14.16 -16.86 14.66
CA MET A 469 -14.84 -17.50 15.79
C MET A 469 -16.29 -17.89 15.47
N SER A 470 -16.97 -17.08 14.67
CA SER A 470 -18.36 -17.29 14.24
C SER A 470 -18.54 -16.92 12.77
N PRO A 471 -19.53 -17.50 12.07
CA PRO A 471 -19.93 -17.05 10.75
C PRO A 471 -20.33 -15.58 10.73
N SER A 472 -20.27 -14.95 9.56
CA SER A 472 -20.83 -13.62 9.35
C SER A 472 -22.36 -13.68 9.40
N GLU A 473 -22.96 -12.81 10.21
CA GLU A 473 -24.41 -12.58 10.25
C GLU A 473 -24.89 -11.75 9.05
N VAL A 474 -23.97 -11.05 8.38
CA VAL A 474 -24.24 -10.20 7.22
C VAL A 474 -23.83 -10.92 5.95
N SER A 475 -24.61 -10.74 4.87
CA SER A 475 -24.20 -11.22 3.56
C SER A 475 -23.03 -10.40 3.00
N PRO A 476 -22.19 -11.00 2.13
CA PRO A 476 -21.17 -10.25 1.42
C PRO A 476 -21.78 -9.01 0.79
N CYS A 477 -21.01 -7.92 0.74
CA CYS A 477 -21.39 -6.69 0.08
C CYS A 477 -21.84 -6.95 -1.37
N ASP A 478 -22.66 -6.06 -1.92
CA ASP A 478 -23.11 -6.18 -3.31
C ASP A 478 -22.05 -5.63 -4.26
N MET A 479 -21.44 -6.52 -5.05
CA MET A 479 -20.45 -6.14 -6.05
C MET A 479 -21.13 -5.41 -7.22
N SER A 480 -20.64 -4.21 -7.52
CA SER A 480 -21.11 -3.42 -8.66
C SER A 480 -20.83 -4.13 -9.99
N LEU A 481 -21.61 -3.79 -11.03
CA LEU A 481 -21.42 -4.29 -12.39
C LEU A 481 -19.99 -4.04 -12.90
N PRO A 482 -19.48 -4.83 -13.87
CA PRO A 482 -18.20 -4.58 -14.52
C PRO A 482 -18.09 -3.14 -15.05
N HIS A 483 -16.87 -2.62 -15.19
CA HIS A 483 -16.68 -1.36 -15.90
C HIS A 483 -17.11 -1.50 -17.36
N SER A 484 -17.86 -0.53 -17.86
CA SER A 484 -17.96 -0.35 -19.31
C SER A 484 -16.58 0.03 -19.86
N PRO A 485 -16.29 -0.22 -21.15
CA PRO A 485 -15.03 0.21 -21.76
C PRO A 485 -14.76 1.71 -21.60
N LEU A 486 -15.82 2.53 -21.61
CA LEU A 486 -15.72 3.98 -21.42
C LEU A 486 -15.39 4.33 -19.96
N GLU A 487 -16.11 3.78 -18.99
CA GLU A 487 -15.83 4.01 -17.56
C GLU A 487 -14.40 3.59 -17.19
N LEU A 488 -13.94 2.45 -17.70
CA LEU A 488 -12.58 1.96 -17.46
C LEU A 488 -11.55 2.94 -18.02
N LYS A 489 -11.78 3.43 -19.25
CA LYS A 489 -10.92 4.44 -19.88
C LYS A 489 -10.89 5.73 -19.07
N GLU A 490 -12.04 6.23 -18.62
CA GLU A 490 -12.14 7.44 -17.81
C GLU A 490 -11.39 7.33 -16.48
N VAL A 491 -11.52 6.19 -15.78
CA VAL A 491 -10.78 5.93 -14.54
C VAL A 491 -9.27 5.95 -14.79
N LEU A 492 -8.80 5.30 -15.86
CA LEU A 492 -7.38 5.26 -16.22
C LEU A 492 -6.85 6.64 -16.64
N GLU A 493 -7.60 7.38 -17.45
CA GLU A 493 -7.25 8.73 -17.89
C GLU A 493 -7.22 9.71 -16.71
N ARG A 494 -8.19 9.62 -15.79
CA ARG A 494 -8.21 10.43 -14.57
C ARG A 494 -6.94 10.20 -13.74
N LYS A 495 -6.54 8.94 -13.51
CA LYS A 495 -5.29 8.61 -12.80
C LYS A 495 -4.06 9.17 -13.52
N ALA A 496 -4.01 9.03 -14.84
CA ALA A 496 -2.90 9.55 -15.63
C ALA A 496 -2.81 11.09 -15.58
N ASN A 497 -3.96 11.77 -15.67
CA ASN A 497 -4.05 13.23 -15.63
C ASN A 497 -3.63 13.80 -14.26
N LEU A 498 -4.12 13.22 -13.15
CA LEU A 498 -3.73 13.62 -11.80
C LEU A 498 -2.22 13.41 -11.55
N THR A 499 -1.67 12.31 -12.06
CA THR A 499 -0.21 12.08 -12.01
C THR A 499 0.54 13.13 -12.81
N ARG A 500 0.09 13.43 -14.03
CA ARG A 500 0.71 14.43 -14.91
C ARG A 500 0.65 15.84 -14.32
N GLN A 501 -0.42 16.18 -13.60
CA GLN A 501 -0.56 17.46 -12.92
C GLN A 501 0.59 17.69 -11.92
N VAL A 502 0.91 16.69 -11.09
CA VAL A 502 2.05 16.76 -10.16
C VAL A 502 3.37 16.91 -10.91
N GLU A 503 3.56 16.18 -12.01
CA GLU A 503 4.76 16.31 -12.83
C GLU A 503 4.94 17.73 -13.39
N VAL A 504 3.85 18.42 -13.74
CA VAL A 504 3.89 19.83 -14.17
C VAL A 504 4.24 20.77 -13.01
N TRP A 505 3.67 20.55 -11.82
CA TRP A 505 4.02 21.33 -10.61
C TRP A 505 5.50 21.19 -10.25
N GLU A 506 6.05 19.98 -10.34
CA GLU A 506 7.47 19.72 -10.15
C GLU A 506 8.33 20.57 -11.10
N VAL A 507 8.05 20.51 -12.40
CA VAL A 507 8.82 21.22 -13.43
C VAL A 507 8.77 22.74 -13.20
N ASN A 508 7.60 23.30 -12.92
CA ASN A 508 7.44 24.74 -12.68
C ASN A 508 8.23 25.19 -11.45
N THR A 509 8.18 24.43 -10.35
CA THR A 509 8.90 24.75 -9.11
C THR A 509 10.41 24.82 -9.33
N PHE A 510 10.97 23.85 -10.07
CA PHE A 510 12.40 23.85 -10.39
C PHE A 510 12.78 24.95 -11.39
N ALA A 511 11.92 25.26 -12.37
CA ALA A 511 12.13 26.35 -13.31
C ALA A 511 12.17 27.72 -12.60
N GLU A 512 11.27 27.97 -11.64
CA GLU A 512 11.26 29.18 -10.83
C GLU A 512 12.49 29.29 -9.92
N THR A 513 12.93 28.18 -9.35
CA THR A 513 14.16 28.12 -8.52
C THR A 513 15.40 28.49 -9.34
N ILE A 514 15.49 27.99 -10.59
CA ILE A 514 16.57 28.34 -11.52
C ILE A 514 16.45 29.80 -11.96
N GLY A 515 15.24 30.30 -12.22
CA GLY A 515 14.97 31.70 -12.58
C GLY A 515 15.30 32.73 -11.49
N ARG A 516 15.17 32.36 -10.20
CA ARG A 516 15.57 33.22 -9.07
C ARG A 516 17.09 33.30 -8.87
N ASN A 517 17.85 32.27 -9.28
CA ASN A 517 19.32 32.25 -9.20
C ASN A 517 20.01 32.70 -10.50
N GLY A 518 19.25 33.00 -11.55
CA GLY A 518 19.77 33.45 -12.84
C GLY A 518 18.82 34.44 -13.50
N SER A 519 18.99 35.72 -13.18
CA SER A 519 18.38 36.83 -13.92
C SER A 519 18.92 36.84 -15.36
N GLY A 520 18.21 36.11 -16.24
CA GLY A 520 18.47 35.99 -17.67
C GLY A 520 17.50 35.06 -18.42
N TYR A 521 16.78 34.17 -17.72
CA TYR A 521 15.97 33.12 -18.38
C TYR A 521 14.48 33.46 -18.59
N VAL A 522 13.96 34.53 -18.00
CA VAL A 522 12.52 34.88 -18.10
C VAL A 522 12.12 35.33 -19.53
N LEU A 523 13.07 35.80 -20.34
CA LEU A 523 12.79 36.27 -21.70
C LEU A 523 12.49 35.15 -22.73
N LYS A 524 12.92 33.90 -22.49
CA LYS A 524 12.65 32.79 -23.43
C LYS A 524 11.28 32.11 -23.22
N ASN A 525 10.72 32.15 -22.01
CA ASN A 525 9.40 31.55 -21.74
C ASN A 525 8.23 32.44 -22.17
N LEU A 526 8.41 33.76 -22.20
CA LEU A 526 7.45 34.68 -22.82
C LEU A 526 7.35 34.46 -24.34
N GLN A 527 8.45 34.10 -25.00
CA GLN A 527 8.44 33.73 -26.42
C GLN A 527 7.66 32.41 -26.67
N MET A 528 7.72 31.42 -25.78
CA MET A 528 6.95 30.17 -25.96
C MET A 528 5.44 30.37 -25.82
N LYS A 529 4.97 31.22 -24.89
CA LYS A 529 3.53 31.58 -24.81
C LYS A 529 3.05 32.28 -26.09
N HIS A 530 3.89 33.15 -26.66
CA HIS A 530 3.55 33.86 -27.90
C HIS A 530 3.49 32.93 -29.12
N VAL A 531 4.37 31.92 -29.20
CA VAL A 531 4.36 30.92 -30.28
C VAL A 531 3.14 29.99 -30.19
N TYR A 532 2.73 29.60 -28.99
CA TYR A 532 1.53 28.76 -28.79
C TYR A 532 0.22 29.49 -29.16
N CYS A 533 0.11 30.80 -28.87
CA CYS A 533 -1.03 31.61 -29.31
C CYS A 533 -1.05 31.83 -30.83
N LYS A 534 0.13 31.94 -31.47
CA LYS A 534 0.26 32.14 -32.92
C LYS A 534 -0.06 30.88 -33.74
N ALA A 535 0.21 29.69 -33.19
CA ALA A 535 -0.17 28.41 -33.80
C ALA A 535 -1.67 28.11 -33.74
N MET A 536 -2.42 28.79 -32.85
CA MET A 536 -3.87 28.60 -32.62
C MET A 536 -4.75 29.72 -33.22
N GLY A 537 -4.17 30.64 -34.01
CA GLY A 537 -4.93 31.64 -34.76
C GLY A 537 -5.72 32.66 -33.91
N ARG A 538 -5.42 32.86 -32.63
CA ARG A 538 -6.10 33.86 -31.77
C ARG A 538 -5.20 35.06 -31.49
N ARG A 539 -5.67 36.26 -31.84
CA ARG A 539 -5.06 37.53 -31.41
C ARG A 539 -5.21 37.68 -29.90
N SER A 540 -4.13 38.11 -29.26
CA SER A 540 -4.08 38.50 -27.85
C SER A 540 -4.80 39.84 -27.64
N ASN A 541 -5.90 39.84 -26.90
CA ASN A 541 -6.29 40.97 -26.08
C ASN A 541 -6.10 40.54 -24.63
N GLU A 542 -5.08 41.09 -23.98
CA GLU A 542 -4.95 41.08 -22.53
C GLU A 542 -5.99 42.05 -21.97
N THR A 543 -6.86 41.54 -21.10
CA THR A 543 -7.54 42.13 -19.93
C THR A 543 -8.93 41.49 -19.83
N ILE A 544 -9.33 41.10 -18.61
CA ILE A 544 -10.58 40.40 -18.22
C ILE A 544 -10.48 38.88 -18.36
N TYR A 545 -10.18 38.16 -17.26
CA TYR A 545 -10.69 36.82 -16.97
C TYR A 545 -10.32 36.45 -15.52
N MET A 546 -11.10 36.94 -14.56
CA MET A 546 -11.27 36.30 -13.24
C MET A 546 -12.65 36.55 -12.59
N ASP A 547 -13.65 37.08 -13.32
CA ASP A 547 -15.04 37.18 -12.82
C ASP A 547 -16.06 36.35 -13.62
N ASP A 548 -15.75 35.89 -14.84
CA ASP A 548 -16.73 35.22 -15.72
C ASP A 548 -16.88 33.70 -15.51
N SER A 549 -16.34 33.14 -14.43
CA SER A 549 -16.43 31.69 -14.15
C SER A 549 -17.44 31.30 -13.07
N LEU A 550 -18.19 32.28 -12.57
CA LEU A 550 -19.34 32.02 -11.69
C LEU A 550 -20.61 31.87 -12.54
N ILE A 551 -21.15 30.66 -12.57
CA ILE A 551 -22.48 30.39 -13.13
C ILE A 551 -23.51 30.94 -12.15
N LEU A 552 -24.01 32.14 -12.42
CA LEU A 552 -24.97 32.84 -11.56
C LEU A 552 -26.44 32.47 -11.84
N SER A 553 -26.72 31.67 -12.89
CA SER A 553 -28.05 31.11 -13.19
C SER A 553 -27.99 29.94 -14.19
N PRO A 554 -29.04 29.08 -14.28
CA PRO A 554 -29.09 27.98 -15.24
C PRO A 554 -29.13 28.47 -16.70
N SER A 555 -28.44 27.75 -17.60
CA SER A 555 -28.42 28.04 -19.04
C SER A 555 -29.75 27.66 -19.71
N ASN A 556 -30.32 28.60 -20.49
CA ASN A 556 -31.50 28.37 -21.35
C ASN A 556 -31.14 27.95 -22.78
N THR A 557 -29.86 27.71 -23.09
CA THR A 557 -29.40 27.23 -24.42
C THR A 557 -29.09 25.74 -24.41
N GLY A 558 -29.54 25.03 -25.45
CA GLY A 558 -29.27 23.60 -25.65
C GLY A 558 -27.78 23.29 -25.78
N ALA A 559 -27.39 22.07 -25.41
CA ALA A 559 -26.00 21.61 -25.46
C ALA A 559 -25.41 21.70 -26.88
N CYS A 560 -24.13 22.07 -26.96
CA CYS A 560 -23.41 22.18 -28.23
C CYS A 560 -23.36 20.82 -28.94
N GLU A 561 -23.61 20.79 -30.25
CA GLU A 561 -23.40 19.58 -31.04
C GLU A 561 -21.91 19.26 -31.18
N MET A 562 -21.56 17.99 -31.02
CA MET A 562 -20.19 17.53 -31.24
C MET A 562 -19.84 17.61 -32.73
N PRO A 563 -18.63 18.09 -33.08
CA PRO A 563 -18.16 18.03 -34.45
C PRO A 563 -18.02 16.57 -34.92
N PRO A 564 -18.15 16.33 -36.23
CA PRO A 564 -18.01 14.98 -36.80
C PRO A 564 -16.59 14.42 -36.57
N PRO A 565 -16.44 13.08 -36.59
CA PRO A 565 -15.13 12.44 -36.48
C PRO A 565 -14.19 12.91 -37.59
N PHE A 566 -12.89 13.02 -37.28
CA PHE A 566 -11.87 13.30 -38.29
C PHE A 566 -11.89 12.22 -39.37
N GLU A 567 -11.90 12.65 -40.63
CA GLU A 567 -11.67 11.76 -41.76
C GLU A 567 -10.26 11.14 -41.67
N GLU A 568 -10.10 9.93 -42.20
CA GLU A 568 -8.89 9.11 -41.98
C GLU A 568 -7.59 9.81 -42.44
N ASP A 569 -7.67 10.59 -43.52
CA ASP A 569 -6.56 11.38 -44.05
C ASP A 569 -6.23 12.61 -43.18
N GLU A 570 -7.24 13.21 -42.55
CA GLU A 570 -7.09 14.35 -41.66
C GLU A 570 -6.48 13.92 -40.32
N LEU A 571 -6.92 12.75 -39.81
CA LEU A 571 -6.33 12.10 -38.65
C LEU A 571 -4.87 11.70 -38.91
N LYS A 572 -4.57 11.16 -40.09
CA LYS A 572 -3.20 10.79 -40.48
C LYS A 572 -2.29 12.03 -40.54
N THR A 573 -2.75 13.10 -41.17
CA THR A 573 -2.03 14.38 -41.25
C THR A 573 -1.78 14.96 -39.85
N PHE A 574 -2.79 14.92 -38.97
CA PHE A 574 -2.66 15.35 -37.58
C PHE A 574 -1.62 14.52 -36.81
N LEU A 575 -1.63 13.19 -36.97
CA LEU A 575 -0.67 12.29 -36.31
C LEU A 575 0.75 12.45 -36.85
N GLU A 576 0.92 12.72 -38.15
CA GLU A 576 2.22 13.01 -38.77
C GLU A 576 2.77 14.35 -38.28
N ASN A 577 1.95 15.39 -38.21
CA ASN A 577 2.33 16.68 -37.63
C ASN A 577 2.72 16.55 -36.16
N LYS A 578 1.93 15.81 -35.37
CA LYS A 578 2.26 15.54 -33.96
C LYS A 578 3.60 14.82 -33.82
N ARG A 579 3.86 13.80 -34.65
CA ARG A 579 5.14 13.08 -34.67
C ARG A 579 6.31 13.97 -35.11
N GLY A 580 6.08 14.91 -36.02
CA GLY A 580 7.07 15.91 -36.43
C GLY A 580 7.46 16.84 -35.28
N VAL A 581 6.47 17.36 -34.56
CA VAL A 581 6.69 18.21 -33.38
C VAL A 581 7.39 17.44 -32.26
N GLU A 582 7.01 16.19 -31.99
CA GLU A 582 7.68 15.34 -31.00
C GLU A 582 9.18 15.13 -31.34
N LYS A 583 9.51 14.94 -32.62
CA LYS A 583 10.91 14.83 -33.08
C LYS A 583 11.70 16.13 -32.95
N GLU A 584 11.09 17.27 -33.20
CA GLU A 584 11.75 18.57 -32.98
C GLU A 584 12.04 18.80 -31.50
N VAL A 585 11.09 18.48 -30.61
CA VAL A 585 11.29 18.59 -29.16
C VAL A 585 12.40 17.65 -28.69
N GLU A 586 12.46 16.43 -29.23
CA GLU A 586 13.53 15.48 -28.93
C GLU A 586 14.90 15.98 -29.43
N LYS A 587 14.95 16.57 -30.62
CA LYS A 587 16.15 17.21 -31.17
C LYS A 587 16.64 18.35 -30.27
N TRP A 588 15.76 19.26 -29.85
CA TRP A 588 16.11 20.35 -28.94
C TRP A 588 16.57 19.83 -27.58
N GLY A 589 15.94 18.77 -27.07
CA GLY A 589 16.39 18.10 -25.85
C GLY A 589 17.81 17.56 -25.98
N ASN A 590 18.14 16.93 -27.10
CA ASN A 590 19.48 16.39 -27.36
C ASN A 590 20.53 17.50 -27.53
N GLU A 591 20.21 18.55 -28.28
CA GLU A 591 21.09 19.72 -28.45
C GLU A 591 21.38 20.42 -27.10
N TYR A 592 20.36 20.58 -26.26
CA TYR A 592 20.52 21.11 -24.90
C TYR A 592 21.50 20.28 -24.06
N TRP A 593 21.36 18.96 -24.07
CA TRP A 593 22.25 18.09 -23.28
C TRP A 593 23.68 18.02 -23.83
N GLU A 594 23.87 18.16 -25.14
CA GLU A 594 25.20 18.27 -25.75
C GLU A 594 25.89 19.60 -25.42
N GLU A 595 25.15 20.72 -25.35
CA GLU A 595 25.70 21.98 -24.85
C GLU A 595 26.07 21.92 -23.36
N GLN A 596 25.26 21.25 -22.53
CA GLN A 596 25.57 21.05 -21.11
C GLN A 596 26.81 20.16 -20.89
N LYS A 597 27.07 19.18 -21.78
CA LYS A 597 28.31 18.40 -21.72
C LYS A 597 29.54 19.24 -22.03
N LYS A 598 29.43 20.20 -22.97
CA LYS A 598 30.55 21.10 -23.33
C LYS A 598 30.85 22.11 -22.22
N SER A 599 29.85 22.58 -21.49
CA SER A 599 30.06 23.51 -20.36
C SER A 599 30.66 22.84 -19.11
N LEU A 600 30.57 21.50 -18.99
CA LEU A 600 31.15 20.73 -17.89
C LEU A 600 32.62 20.30 -18.13
N GLN A 601 33.20 20.62 -19.29
CA GLN A 601 34.59 20.29 -19.65
C GLN A 601 35.57 21.48 -19.55
N HIS A 602 35.14 22.64 -19.03
CA HIS A 602 35.99 23.78 -18.73
C HIS A 602 36.07 24.10 -17.24
#